data_AF-A0A4Q2RFX8-F1
#
_entry.id   AF-A0A4Q2RFX8-F1
#
_cell.length_a   1.000
_cell.length_b   1.000
_cell.length_c   1.000
_cell.angle_alpha   90.00
_cell.angle_beta   90.00
_cell.angle_gamma   90.00
#
_symmetry.space_group_name_H-M   'P 1'
#
loop_
_entity.id
_entity.type
_entity.pdbx_description
1 polymer ?
#
loop_
_entity_poly.entity_id
_entity_poly.type
_entity_poly.pdbx_seq_one_letter_code
_entity_poly.pdbx_strand_id
1 'polypeptide(L)'
;MRRGAVVKSMGSVRMSDSLSDPTRLRTLACGRAVAGLLWSLPMIRSPIAALLLLVAATACRAETPRERGAYLVETIGACGNCHSPVDQNGNRNGPALSGGGAVFAPAFTAYPPNITPDPDTGIGGWSEDQIVTALRDGRTPEGKILRPPMPVPFYRSLSDRDAHAIAAYLKSLPPTVNRVPASTYSIPTPTSYGPPVADVPEVSRTETIAYGAYLANLGHCMLCHTPAGADGKRDYAHRLGAGGFPVETATVNRLSANITPDPKTGIGAWSDAEITAALTHGIAADGSALSAIMPWPYLDHMEPEDLRALVAWLRSLPPIENAVVQ
;
A
#
# COMPACT_ATOMS: atom_id res chain seq x y z
N MET A 1 -57.64 26.95 4.01
CA MET A 1 -58.34 25.73 3.56
C MET A 1 -57.83 25.35 2.16
N ARG A 2 -57.39 24.10 1.97
CA ARG A 2 -57.17 23.31 0.72
C ARG A 2 -56.12 23.86 -0.29
N ARG A 3 -54.94 23.24 -0.48
CA ARG A 3 -54.56 21.94 -1.14
C ARG A 3 -54.73 21.92 -2.68
N GLY A 4 -53.62 21.65 -3.39
CA GLY A 4 -53.52 21.20 -4.79
C GLY A 4 -52.07 21.35 -5.30
N ALA A 5 -51.15 20.42 -5.01
CA ALA A 5 -50.73 19.29 -5.85
C ALA A 5 -49.96 19.69 -7.13
N VAL A 6 -48.61 19.61 -7.08
CA VAL A 6 -47.72 19.67 -8.25
C VAL A 6 -47.12 18.29 -8.47
N VAL A 7 -47.34 17.74 -9.66
CA VAL A 7 -46.81 16.46 -10.15
C VAL A 7 -45.34 16.64 -10.56
N LYS A 8 -44.44 15.81 -10.02
CA LYS A 8 -43.05 15.68 -10.48
C LYS A 8 -42.99 14.70 -11.65
N SER A 9 -42.49 15.12 -12.80
CA SER A 9 -42.07 14.23 -13.88
C SER A 9 -40.68 13.66 -13.58
N MET A 10 -40.56 12.34 -13.55
CA MET A 10 -39.28 11.63 -13.51
C MET A 10 -38.63 11.70 -14.90
N GLY A 11 -37.46 12.35 -14.98
CA GLY A 11 -36.61 12.34 -16.16
C GLY A 11 -35.85 11.01 -16.25
N SER A 12 -35.91 10.37 -17.42
CA SER A 12 -35.24 9.13 -17.78
C SER A 12 -33.71 9.28 -17.82
N VAL A 13 -32.99 8.45 -17.07
CA VAL A 13 -31.52 8.30 -17.21
C VAL A 13 -31.24 7.46 -18.47
N ARG A 14 -30.40 8.00 -19.37
CA ARG A 14 -29.93 7.29 -20.57
C ARG A 14 -28.85 6.28 -20.20
N MET A 15 -28.91 5.13 -20.85
CA MET A 15 -28.21 3.89 -20.52
C MET A 15 -26.84 3.76 -21.21
N SER A 16 -26.04 4.83 -21.31
CA SER A 16 -24.81 4.84 -22.14
C SER A 16 -23.48 4.95 -21.39
N ASP A 17 -23.45 5.23 -20.09
CA ASP A 17 -22.17 5.52 -19.39
C ASP A 17 -21.56 4.32 -18.63
N SER A 18 -21.99 3.09 -18.94
CA SER A 18 -21.62 1.87 -18.18
C SER A 18 -20.44 1.06 -18.76
N LEU A 19 -19.68 1.58 -19.75
CA LEU A 19 -18.70 0.79 -20.52
C LEU A 19 -17.23 1.07 -20.23
N SER A 20 -16.90 1.98 -19.30
CA SER A 20 -15.50 2.37 -18.98
C SER A 20 -14.88 1.63 -17.79
N ASP A 21 -15.60 0.69 -17.16
CA ASP A 21 -15.09 -0.07 -16.00
C ASP A 21 -14.35 -1.36 -16.45
N PRO A 22 -13.01 -1.44 -16.30
CA PRO A 22 -12.21 -2.61 -16.68
C PRO A 22 -12.58 -3.87 -15.86
N THR A 23 -13.13 -3.68 -14.65
CA THR A 23 -13.62 -4.75 -13.79
C THR A 23 -14.86 -5.41 -14.39
N ARG A 24 -15.80 -4.62 -14.93
CA ARG A 24 -16.97 -5.10 -15.68
C ARG A 24 -16.60 -5.75 -17.00
N LEU A 25 -15.57 -5.25 -17.69
CA LEU A 25 -15.09 -5.82 -18.95
C LEU A 25 -14.52 -7.23 -18.76
N ARG A 26 -13.85 -7.51 -17.63
CA ARG A 26 -13.45 -8.89 -17.26
C ARG A 26 -14.64 -9.78 -16.91
N THR A 27 -15.66 -9.24 -16.22
CA THR A 27 -16.91 -9.99 -15.94
C THR A 27 -17.68 -10.32 -17.23
N LEU A 28 -17.70 -9.39 -18.19
CA LEU A 28 -18.33 -9.54 -19.51
C LEU A 28 -17.54 -10.47 -20.43
N ALA A 29 -16.21 -10.40 -20.43
CA ALA A 29 -15.35 -11.30 -21.20
C ALA A 29 -15.43 -12.75 -20.72
N CYS A 30 -15.54 -12.96 -19.40
CA CYS A 30 -15.76 -14.29 -18.81
C CYS A 30 -17.18 -14.81 -19.09
N GLY A 31 -18.20 -13.95 -18.97
CA GLY A 31 -19.60 -14.32 -19.27
C GLY A 31 -19.85 -14.67 -20.75
N ARG A 32 -19.16 -14.01 -21.70
CA ARG A 32 -19.30 -14.29 -23.14
C ARG A 32 -18.60 -15.58 -23.57
N ALA A 33 -17.51 -15.98 -22.92
CA ALA A 33 -16.86 -17.27 -23.17
C ALA A 33 -17.73 -18.47 -22.74
N VAL A 34 -18.49 -18.32 -21.65
CA VAL A 34 -19.43 -19.35 -21.17
C VAL A 34 -20.74 -19.35 -21.98
N ALA A 35 -21.24 -18.17 -22.40
CA ALA A 35 -22.46 -18.05 -23.19
C ALA A 35 -22.31 -18.49 -24.66
N GLY A 36 -21.14 -18.27 -25.28
CA GLY A 36 -20.86 -18.66 -26.66
C GLY A 36 -20.83 -20.18 -26.87
N LEU A 37 -20.56 -20.96 -25.82
CA LEU A 37 -20.56 -22.42 -25.84
C LEU A 37 -21.98 -23.03 -25.69
N LEU A 38 -22.96 -22.23 -25.27
CA LEU A 38 -24.32 -22.68 -24.92
C LEU A 38 -25.33 -22.64 -26.08
N TRP A 39 -24.97 -22.09 -27.25
CA TRP A 39 -25.91 -21.93 -28.37
C TRP A 39 -25.72 -22.92 -29.53
N SER A 40 -24.69 -23.77 -29.50
CA SER A 40 -24.39 -24.72 -30.59
C SER A 40 -24.45 -26.20 -30.20
N LEU A 41 -24.83 -26.54 -28.96
CA LEU A 41 -24.91 -27.93 -28.49
C LEU A 41 -26.38 -28.32 -28.16
N PRO A 42 -26.88 -29.45 -28.68
CA PRO A 42 -28.24 -29.91 -28.37
C PRO A 42 -28.36 -30.21 -26.88
N MET A 43 -29.51 -29.87 -26.27
CA MET A 43 -29.82 -29.93 -24.84
C MET A 43 -29.07 -31.04 -24.07
N ILE A 44 -27.96 -30.67 -23.41
CA ILE A 44 -27.15 -31.59 -22.61
C ILE A 44 -27.84 -31.80 -21.25
N ARG A 45 -28.59 -32.90 -21.10
CA ARG A 45 -29.25 -33.34 -19.86
C ARG A 45 -28.30 -34.11 -18.92
N SER A 46 -27.06 -33.65 -18.72
CA SER A 46 -26.12 -34.33 -17.81
C SER A 46 -25.91 -33.52 -16.53
N PRO A 47 -26.26 -34.06 -15.34
CA PRO A 47 -26.05 -33.39 -14.06
C PRO A 47 -24.55 -33.12 -13.77
N ILE A 48 -23.66 -33.84 -14.44
CA ILE A 48 -22.20 -33.66 -14.35
C ILE A 48 -21.74 -32.36 -15.02
N ALA A 49 -22.35 -31.96 -16.15
CA ALA A 49 -22.02 -30.71 -16.82
C ALA A 49 -22.49 -29.48 -16.02
N ALA A 50 -23.67 -29.58 -15.40
CA ALA A 50 -24.15 -28.56 -14.47
C ALA A 50 -23.25 -28.45 -13.22
N LEU A 51 -22.80 -29.58 -12.67
CA LEU A 51 -21.88 -29.61 -11.54
C LEU A 51 -20.49 -29.04 -11.90
N LEU A 52 -19.95 -29.33 -13.09
CA LEU A 52 -18.69 -28.76 -13.57
C LEU A 52 -18.79 -27.24 -13.82
N LEU A 53 -19.94 -26.75 -14.28
CA LEU A 53 -20.23 -25.31 -14.41
C LEU A 53 -20.35 -24.63 -13.04
N LEU A 54 -20.95 -25.29 -12.04
CA LEU A 54 -21.00 -24.80 -10.65
C LEU A 54 -19.62 -24.77 -9.99
N VAL A 55 -18.77 -25.77 -10.24
CA VAL A 55 -17.38 -25.81 -9.75
C VAL A 55 -16.49 -24.77 -10.44
N ALA A 56 -16.70 -24.52 -11.74
CA ALA A 56 -15.99 -23.45 -12.46
C ALA A 56 -16.40 -22.04 -11.98
N ALA A 57 -17.67 -21.84 -11.60
CA ALA A 57 -18.16 -20.57 -11.05
C ALA A 57 -17.60 -20.26 -9.66
N THR A 58 -17.27 -21.28 -8.85
CA THR A 58 -16.62 -21.09 -7.53
C THR A 58 -15.15 -20.68 -7.60
N ALA A 59 -14.48 -20.91 -8.73
CA ALA A 59 -13.04 -20.64 -8.90
C ALA A 59 -12.70 -19.18 -9.27
N CYS A 60 -13.69 -18.32 -9.47
CA CYS A 60 -13.49 -16.92 -9.86
C CYS A 60 -14.19 -15.97 -8.87
N ARG A 61 -13.84 -16.05 -7.59
CA ARG A 61 -14.24 -15.01 -6.63
C ARG A 61 -13.28 -13.84 -6.80
N ALA A 62 -13.79 -12.70 -7.24
CA ALA A 62 -13.00 -11.47 -7.28
C ALA A 62 -12.62 -11.06 -5.84
N GLU A 63 -11.37 -10.66 -5.65
CA GLU A 63 -10.84 -10.11 -4.40
C GLU A 63 -11.74 -8.95 -3.94
N THR A 64 -12.24 -9.04 -2.71
CA THR A 64 -13.06 -7.99 -2.11
C THR A 64 -12.20 -6.78 -1.70
N PRO A 65 -12.78 -5.57 -1.59
CA PRO A 65 -12.04 -4.41 -1.11
C PRO A 65 -11.39 -4.61 0.28
N ARG A 66 -12.04 -5.38 1.16
CA ARG A 66 -11.48 -5.67 2.49
C ARG A 66 -10.29 -6.61 2.43
N GLU A 67 -10.35 -7.67 1.61
CA GLU A 67 -9.22 -8.57 1.40
C GLU A 67 -8.03 -7.82 0.79
N ARG A 68 -8.29 -6.97 -0.22
CA ARG A 68 -7.25 -6.12 -0.81
C ARG A 68 -6.66 -5.14 0.22
N GLY A 69 -7.51 -4.50 1.01
CA GLY A 69 -7.07 -3.56 2.04
C GLY A 69 -6.24 -4.22 3.12
N ALA A 70 -6.66 -5.40 3.59
CA ALA A 70 -5.92 -6.22 4.55
C ALA A 70 -4.53 -6.52 4.01
N TYR A 71 -4.45 -7.05 2.79
CA TYR A 71 -3.18 -7.34 2.12
C TYR A 71 -2.26 -6.12 2.08
N LEU A 72 -2.73 -4.95 1.64
CA LEU A 72 -1.90 -3.76 1.53
C LEU A 72 -1.44 -3.22 2.89
N VAL A 73 -2.33 -3.23 3.89
CA VAL A 73 -2.04 -2.71 5.24
C VAL A 73 -1.10 -3.62 6.02
N GLU A 74 -1.29 -4.94 5.90
CA GLU A 74 -0.56 -5.96 6.65
C GLU A 74 0.72 -6.43 5.95
N THR A 75 0.95 -6.06 4.69
CA THR A 75 2.17 -6.44 3.95
C THR A 75 2.99 -5.23 3.52
N ILE A 76 2.97 -4.88 2.23
CA ILE A 76 3.83 -3.87 1.62
C ILE A 76 3.66 -2.48 2.24
N GLY A 77 2.44 -2.09 2.63
CA GLY A 77 2.19 -0.81 3.29
C GLY A 77 2.65 -0.78 4.75
N ALA A 78 2.82 -1.96 5.37
CA ALA A 78 3.32 -2.17 6.73
C ALA A 78 2.78 -1.14 7.74
N CYS A 79 1.49 -0.79 7.69
CA CYS A 79 0.98 0.33 8.47
C CYS A 79 1.07 0.05 9.98
N GLY A 80 0.97 -1.23 10.34
CA GLY A 80 1.22 -1.73 11.68
C GLY A 80 2.60 -1.38 12.22
N ASN A 81 3.57 -1.06 11.35
CA ASN A 81 4.93 -0.76 11.77
C ASN A 81 5.00 0.44 12.73
N CYS A 82 4.20 1.47 12.41
CA CYS A 82 4.07 2.69 13.21
C CYS A 82 2.78 2.71 14.02
N HIS A 83 1.68 2.21 13.45
CA HIS A 83 0.36 2.29 14.06
C HIS A 83 0.07 1.15 15.05
N SER A 84 1.05 0.42 15.57
CA SER A 84 0.81 -0.58 16.62
C SER A 84 1.68 -0.30 17.84
N PRO A 85 1.19 -0.58 19.07
CA PRO A 85 1.97 -0.41 20.28
C PRO A 85 3.30 -1.18 20.21
N VAL A 86 4.37 -0.54 20.65
CA VAL A 86 5.67 -1.18 20.83
C VAL A 86 6.19 -0.97 22.25
N ASP A 87 6.94 -1.94 22.75
CA ASP A 87 7.70 -1.80 23.99
C ASP A 87 8.97 -0.97 23.76
N GLN A 88 9.72 -0.71 24.84
CA GLN A 88 10.99 0.02 24.80
C GLN A 88 12.08 -0.63 23.94
N ASN A 89 11.92 -1.92 23.61
CA ASN A 89 12.84 -2.67 22.76
C ASN A 89 12.36 -2.72 21.29
N GLY A 90 11.22 -2.10 20.97
CA GLY A 90 10.61 -2.10 19.65
C GLY A 90 9.74 -3.32 19.34
N ASN A 91 9.48 -4.21 20.30
CA ASN A 91 8.61 -5.37 20.08
C ASN A 91 7.14 -4.97 20.19
N ARG A 92 6.28 -5.57 19.37
CA ARG A 92 4.83 -5.37 19.47
C ARG A 92 4.31 -5.83 20.83
N ASN A 93 3.56 -4.98 21.52
CA ASN A 93 3.08 -5.26 22.87
C ASN A 93 1.59 -4.91 23.10
N GLY A 94 0.80 -4.77 22.04
CA GLY A 94 -0.61 -4.44 22.14
C GLY A 94 -1.38 -4.68 20.84
N PRO A 95 -2.69 -4.34 20.82
CA PRO A 95 -3.54 -4.57 19.66
C PRO A 95 -2.99 -3.89 18.40
N ALA A 96 -2.94 -4.62 17.29
CA ALA A 96 -2.47 -4.09 16.01
C ALA A 96 -3.29 -2.86 15.60
N LEU A 97 -2.63 -1.90 14.94
CA LEU A 97 -3.27 -0.70 14.38
C LEU A 97 -3.90 0.26 15.42
N SER A 98 -3.74 -0.02 16.72
CA SER A 98 -4.25 0.82 17.81
C SER A 98 -3.36 2.01 18.18
N GLY A 99 -2.30 2.29 17.42
CA GLY A 99 -1.38 3.42 17.59
C GLY A 99 -0.30 3.20 18.65
N GLY A 100 0.57 4.20 18.83
CA GLY A 100 1.52 4.24 19.94
C GLY A 100 2.94 3.74 19.65
N GLY A 101 3.21 3.30 18.42
CA GLY A 101 4.55 2.96 17.95
C GLY A 101 5.45 4.19 17.82
N ALA A 102 5.98 4.69 18.94
CA ALA A 102 6.70 5.97 18.99
C ALA A 102 7.92 5.99 18.06
N VAL A 103 8.08 7.11 17.34
CA VAL A 103 9.22 7.36 16.45
C VAL A 103 9.95 8.60 16.93
N PHE A 104 11.25 8.44 17.19
CA PHE A 104 12.12 9.49 17.68
C PHE A 104 13.08 9.93 16.58
N ALA A 105 13.14 11.24 16.33
CA ALA A 105 14.09 11.86 15.44
C ALA A 105 14.55 13.19 16.05
N PRO A 106 15.73 13.72 15.68
CA PRO A 106 16.19 15.03 16.19
C PRO A 106 15.17 16.15 16.00
N ALA A 107 14.35 16.07 14.94
CA ALA A 107 13.35 17.06 14.58
C ALA A 107 11.98 16.85 15.26
N PHE A 108 11.67 15.66 15.80
CA PHE A 108 10.34 15.35 16.33
C PHE A 108 10.30 14.08 17.19
N THR A 109 9.33 14.05 18.11
CA THR A 109 8.84 12.81 18.72
C THR A 109 7.42 12.58 18.25
N ALA A 110 7.22 11.55 17.43
CA ALA A 110 5.91 11.22 16.88
C ALA A 110 5.32 10.00 17.59
N TYR A 111 4.05 10.10 17.95
CA TYR A 111 3.22 9.01 18.45
C TYR A 111 2.10 8.77 17.42
N PRO A 112 2.28 7.80 16.51
CA PRO A 112 1.27 7.49 15.49
C PRO A 112 -0.08 7.17 16.14
N PRO A 113 -1.19 7.77 15.65
CA PRO A 113 -2.50 7.62 16.26
C PRO A 113 -3.07 6.22 16.08
N ASN A 114 -4.08 5.91 16.88
CA ASN A 114 -4.96 4.77 16.69
C ASN A 114 -5.74 4.93 15.37
N ILE A 115 -5.67 3.91 14.50
CA ILE A 115 -6.38 3.89 13.22
C ILE A 115 -7.42 2.76 13.14
N THR A 116 -7.79 2.18 14.28
CA THR A 116 -8.98 1.33 14.41
C THR A 116 -10.25 2.20 14.40
N PRO A 117 -11.44 1.64 14.12
CA PRO A 117 -12.69 2.41 14.03
C PRO A 117 -13.27 2.75 15.41
N ASP A 118 -12.43 2.84 16.45
CA ASP A 118 -12.83 3.36 17.74
C ASP A 118 -13.28 4.82 17.63
N PRO A 119 -14.47 5.21 18.15
CA PRO A 119 -15.01 6.55 17.97
C PRO A 119 -14.32 7.63 18.80
N ASP A 120 -13.66 7.25 19.91
CA ASP A 120 -13.14 8.22 20.89
C ASP A 120 -11.63 8.47 20.73
N THR A 121 -10.89 7.44 20.34
CA THR A 121 -9.43 7.46 20.24
C THR A 121 -8.91 7.16 18.84
N GLY A 122 -9.75 6.57 17.98
CA GLY A 122 -9.40 6.16 16.61
C GLY A 122 -10.10 6.96 15.52
N ILE A 123 -10.30 6.31 14.36
CA ILE A 123 -10.91 6.90 13.15
C ILE A 123 -12.40 6.53 13.02
N GLY A 124 -13.07 6.14 14.12
CA GLY A 124 -14.46 5.69 14.09
C GLY A 124 -15.43 6.70 13.48
N GLY A 125 -15.21 8.00 13.72
CA GLY A 125 -16.00 9.09 13.15
C GLY A 125 -15.65 9.47 11.71
N TRP A 126 -14.59 8.93 11.13
CA TRP A 126 -14.16 9.28 9.76
C TRP A 126 -14.92 8.42 8.74
N SER A 127 -15.34 9.04 7.64
CA SER A 127 -15.78 8.34 6.42
C SER A 127 -14.60 7.73 5.66
N GLU A 128 -14.87 6.78 4.76
CA GLU A 128 -13.82 6.20 3.91
C GLU A 128 -13.13 7.27 3.05
N ASP A 129 -13.89 8.20 2.46
CA ASP A 129 -13.34 9.30 1.65
C ASP A 129 -12.42 10.22 2.47
N GLN A 130 -12.74 10.43 3.74
CA GLN A 130 -11.88 11.18 4.66
C GLN A 130 -10.59 10.44 4.98
N ILE A 131 -10.64 9.11 5.10
CA ILE A 131 -9.43 8.28 5.26
C ILE A 131 -8.58 8.36 3.98
N VAL A 132 -9.19 8.24 2.80
CA VAL A 132 -8.50 8.38 1.50
C VAL A 132 -7.84 9.76 1.39
N THR A 133 -8.56 10.83 1.74
CA THR A 133 -8.03 12.20 1.77
C THR A 133 -6.87 12.32 2.76
N ALA A 134 -6.97 11.72 3.94
CA ALA A 134 -5.88 11.73 4.91
C ALA A 134 -4.63 11.00 4.39
N LEU A 135 -4.79 9.87 3.70
CA LEU A 135 -3.67 9.12 3.13
C LEU A 135 -3.00 9.88 1.98
N ARG A 136 -3.77 10.39 1.02
CA ARG A 136 -3.24 10.99 -0.22
C ARG A 136 -2.87 12.47 -0.07
N ASP A 137 -3.69 13.25 0.62
CA ASP A 137 -3.48 14.69 0.77
C ASP A 137 -2.82 15.05 2.09
N GLY A 138 -2.70 14.08 3.01
CA GLY A 138 -2.18 14.34 4.34
C GLY A 138 -3.07 15.27 5.14
N ARG A 139 -4.39 15.25 4.92
CA ARG A 139 -5.33 16.18 5.57
C ARG A 139 -6.39 15.42 6.37
N THR A 140 -6.51 15.73 7.66
CA THR A 140 -7.57 15.18 8.53
C THR A 140 -8.92 15.86 8.23
N PRO A 141 -10.06 15.28 8.67
CA PRO A 141 -11.37 15.91 8.57
C PRO A 141 -11.45 17.32 9.16
N GLU A 142 -10.68 17.57 10.22
CA GLU A 142 -10.58 18.87 10.90
C GLU A 142 -9.64 19.85 10.17
N GLY A 143 -9.11 19.46 9.01
CA GLY A 143 -8.23 20.27 8.18
C GLY A 143 -6.76 20.29 8.62
N LYS A 144 -6.37 19.51 9.65
CA LYS A 144 -4.98 19.42 10.10
C LYS A 144 -4.13 18.67 9.09
N ILE A 145 -2.86 19.07 8.97
CA ILE A 145 -1.89 18.39 8.11
C ILE A 145 -1.21 17.29 8.90
N LEU A 146 -1.24 16.06 8.37
CA LEU A 146 -0.46 14.92 8.85
C LEU A 146 1.02 15.27 8.78
N ARG A 147 1.78 14.83 9.78
CA ARG A 147 3.18 15.20 9.95
C ARG A 147 4.08 13.96 9.85
N PRO A 148 5.40 14.14 9.62
CA PRO A 148 6.34 13.03 9.68
C PRO A 148 6.20 12.20 10.97
N PRO A 149 6.44 10.89 10.92
CA PRO A 149 7.03 10.13 9.82
C PRO A 149 6.02 9.65 8.76
N MET A 150 4.74 10.06 8.81
CA MET A 150 3.74 9.63 7.82
C MET A 150 4.18 9.96 6.39
N PRO A 151 4.35 8.98 5.48
CA PRO A 151 4.98 9.16 4.17
C PRO A 151 3.98 9.63 3.10
N VAL A 152 3.19 10.68 3.40
CA VAL A 152 2.14 11.21 2.49
C VAL A 152 2.60 11.38 1.04
N PRO A 153 3.82 11.89 0.73
CA PRO A 153 4.27 12.04 -0.66
C PRO A 153 4.20 10.74 -1.50
N PHE A 154 4.39 9.58 -0.87
CA PHE A 154 4.34 8.29 -1.55
C PHE A 154 2.92 7.77 -1.72
N TYR A 155 2.01 8.06 -0.79
CA TYR A 155 0.62 7.63 -0.90
C TYR A 155 -0.20 8.41 -1.92
N ARG A 156 0.30 9.56 -2.40
CA ARG A 156 -0.35 10.37 -3.44
C ARG A 156 -0.64 9.62 -4.74
N SER A 157 0.12 8.57 -5.04
CA SER A 157 -0.04 7.73 -6.23
C SER A 157 -0.73 6.40 -5.96
N LEU A 158 -1.24 6.16 -4.74
CA LEU A 158 -2.14 5.03 -4.49
C LEU A 158 -3.30 5.10 -5.49
N SER A 159 -3.68 3.99 -6.10
CA SER A 159 -4.86 3.94 -7.00
C SER A 159 -6.16 4.09 -6.22
N ASP A 160 -7.24 4.53 -6.87
CA ASP A 160 -8.53 4.78 -6.19
C ASP A 160 -9.04 3.51 -5.53
N ARG A 161 -8.97 2.40 -6.27
CA ARG A 161 -9.34 1.07 -5.77
C ARG A 161 -8.56 0.70 -4.51
N ASP A 162 -7.25 0.89 -4.49
CA ASP A 162 -6.41 0.49 -3.35
C ASP A 162 -6.54 1.45 -2.16
N ALA A 163 -6.69 2.76 -2.39
CA ALA A 163 -6.93 3.73 -1.32
C ALA A 163 -8.26 3.46 -0.60
N HIS A 164 -9.33 3.20 -1.36
CA HIS A 164 -10.63 2.81 -0.80
C HIS A 164 -10.59 1.41 -0.16
N ALA A 165 -9.82 0.46 -0.72
CA ALA A 165 -9.62 -0.85 -0.10
C ALA A 165 -8.98 -0.74 1.30
N ILE A 166 -7.93 0.07 1.43
CA ILE A 166 -7.29 0.36 2.72
C ILE A 166 -8.32 0.98 3.68
N ALA A 167 -9.07 1.99 3.26
CA ALA A 167 -10.09 2.62 4.10
C ALA A 167 -11.17 1.63 4.56
N ALA A 168 -11.69 0.81 3.64
CA ALA A 168 -12.70 -0.21 3.93
C ALA A 168 -12.19 -1.28 4.91
N TYR A 169 -10.93 -1.70 4.77
CA TYR A 169 -10.30 -2.64 5.70
C TYR A 169 -10.15 -2.00 7.10
N LEU A 170 -9.59 -0.79 7.20
CA LEU A 170 -9.44 -0.10 8.49
C LEU A 170 -10.78 0.11 9.20
N LYS A 171 -11.84 0.46 8.48
CA LYS A 171 -13.21 0.57 9.02
C LYS A 171 -13.82 -0.76 9.45
N SER A 172 -13.29 -1.89 8.98
CA SER A 172 -13.79 -3.23 9.31
C SER A 172 -13.13 -3.85 10.54
N LEU A 173 -12.04 -3.26 11.04
CA LEU A 173 -11.33 -3.76 12.22
C LEU A 173 -12.19 -3.71 13.49
N PRO A 174 -11.89 -4.55 14.50
CA PRO A 174 -12.44 -4.36 15.83
C PRO A 174 -12.03 -2.99 16.39
N PRO A 175 -12.98 -2.18 16.91
CA PRO A 175 -12.65 -0.92 17.56
C PRO A 175 -11.82 -1.21 18.81
N THR A 176 -10.69 -0.53 18.95
CA THR A 176 -9.82 -0.65 20.12
C THR A 176 -9.62 0.72 20.74
N VAL A 177 -9.90 0.85 22.04
CA VAL A 177 -9.61 2.10 22.77
C VAL A 177 -8.11 2.16 23.07
N ASN A 178 -7.42 3.15 22.53
CA ASN A 178 -6.04 3.43 22.90
C ASN A 178 -5.69 4.91 22.66
N ARG A 179 -5.48 5.65 23.76
CA ARG A 179 -5.10 7.06 23.69
C ARG A 179 -3.59 7.19 23.70
N VAL A 180 -3.03 7.70 22.59
CA VAL A 180 -1.59 7.94 22.46
C VAL A 180 -1.23 9.36 22.94
N PRO A 181 0.02 9.59 23.40
CA PRO A 181 0.51 10.93 23.72
C PRO A 181 0.49 11.87 22.49
N ALA A 182 0.52 13.17 22.73
CA ALA A 182 0.66 14.15 21.66
C ALA A 182 2.08 14.11 21.07
N SER A 183 2.17 14.19 19.74
CA SER A 183 3.45 14.30 19.04
C SER A 183 4.02 15.71 19.15
N THR A 184 5.35 15.83 19.25
CA THR A 184 6.08 17.09 19.33
C THR A 184 6.99 17.26 18.11
N TYR A 185 7.12 18.49 17.61
CA TYR A 185 7.90 18.78 16.41
C TYR A 185 8.63 20.11 16.54
N SER A 186 9.90 20.11 16.20
CA SER A 186 10.77 21.29 16.13
C SER A 186 11.00 21.76 14.69
N ILE A 187 10.15 21.30 13.76
CA ILE A 187 10.14 21.69 12.35
C ILE A 187 8.82 22.40 12.00
N PRO A 188 8.80 23.26 10.97
CA PRO A 188 7.56 23.85 10.48
C PRO A 188 6.56 22.79 10.02
N THR A 189 5.27 23.07 10.20
CA THR A 189 4.20 22.26 9.59
C THR A 189 4.09 22.64 8.11
N PRO A 190 4.12 21.67 7.17
CA PRO A 190 3.88 21.98 5.77
C PRO A 190 2.45 22.48 5.57
N THR A 191 2.24 23.39 4.63
CA THR A 191 0.90 23.92 4.31
C THR A 191 0.06 22.90 3.55
N SER A 192 0.68 22.11 2.69
CA SER A 192 0.08 20.99 1.94
C SER A 192 1.18 20.07 1.39
N TYR A 193 0.78 18.89 0.90
CA TYR A 193 1.63 17.96 0.14
C TYR A 193 1.47 18.09 -1.39
N GLY A 194 0.81 19.15 -1.85
CA GLY A 194 0.43 19.37 -3.24
C GLY A 194 -1.06 19.71 -3.38
N PRO A 195 -1.56 19.88 -4.62
CA PRO A 195 -2.99 20.01 -4.87
C PRO A 195 -3.73 18.73 -4.42
N PRO A 196 -5.05 18.83 -4.12
CA PRO A 196 -5.87 17.66 -3.83
C PRO A 196 -5.71 16.60 -4.92
N VAL A 197 -5.48 15.34 -4.51
CA VAL A 197 -5.37 14.22 -5.45
C VAL A 197 -6.75 13.92 -6.02
N ALA A 198 -6.85 13.95 -7.34
CA ALA A 198 -8.05 13.55 -8.09
C ALA A 198 -8.05 12.02 -8.30
N ASP A 199 -8.67 11.54 -9.37
CA ASP A 199 -8.70 10.11 -9.70
C ASP A 199 -7.29 9.60 -10.05
N VAL A 200 -6.92 8.46 -9.47
CA VAL A 200 -5.67 7.75 -9.77
C VAL A 200 -6.03 6.35 -10.30
N PRO A 201 -5.71 6.05 -11.57
CA PRO A 201 -6.12 4.80 -12.19
C PRO A 201 -5.47 3.58 -11.51
N GLU A 202 -6.15 2.45 -11.61
CA GLU A 202 -5.58 1.17 -11.17
C GLU A 202 -4.36 0.79 -12.03
N VAL A 203 -3.31 0.30 -11.36
CA VAL A 203 -2.14 -0.26 -12.04
C VAL A 203 -2.39 -1.73 -12.29
N SER A 204 -2.29 -2.15 -13.55
CA SER A 204 -2.53 -3.54 -13.93
C SER A 204 -1.50 -4.47 -13.29
N ARG A 205 -1.96 -5.47 -12.52
CA ARG A 205 -1.09 -6.50 -11.92
C ARG A 205 -0.35 -7.36 -12.96
N THR A 206 -0.80 -7.35 -14.22
CA THR A 206 -0.12 -8.07 -15.31
C THR A 206 1.03 -7.27 -15.91
N GLU A 207 1.13 -5.97 -15.64
CA GLU A 207 2.23 -5.10 -16.06
C GLU A 207 3.33 -5.13 -15.00
N THR A 208 4.08 -6.23 -14.96
CA THR A 208 4.99 -6.60 -13.87
C THR A 208 5.93 -5.47 -13.40
N ILE A 209 6.55 -4.72 -14.31
CA ILE A 209 7.45 -3.61 -13.94
C ILE A 209 6.69 -2.40 -13.39
N ALA A 210 5.59 -1.99 -14.03
CA ALA A 210 4.80 -0.84 -13.59
C ALA A 210 4.13 -1.12 -12.24
N TYR A 211 3.61 -2.34 -12.06
CA TYR A 211 3.02 -2.78 -10.80
C TYR A 211 4.09 -2.96 -9.71
N GLY A 212 5.29 -3.44 -10.05
CA GLY A 212 6.42 -3.45 -9.13
C GLY A 212 6.83 -2.06 -8.67
N ALA A 213 6.85 -1.07 -9.57
CA ALA A 213 7.12 0.33 -9.22
C ALA A 213 6.06 0.88 -8.26
N TYR A 214 4.79 0.56 -8.52
CA TYR A 214 3.67 0.94 -7.67
C TYR A 214 3.80 0.35 -6.26
N LEU A 215 4.10 -0.94 -6.14
CA LEU A 215 4.32 -1.61 -4.86
C LEU A 215 5.54 -1.05 -4.12
N ALA A 216 6.66 -0.82 -4.81
CA ALA A 216 7.87 -0.27 -4.20
C ALA A 216 7.67 1.16 -3.68
N ASN A 217 6.83 1.94 -4.36
CA ASN A 217 6.42 3.26 -3.91
C ASN A 217 5.52 3.17 -2.67
N LEU A 218 4.53 2.28 -2.65
CA LEU A 218 3.68 2.01 -1.49
C LEU A 218 4.47 1.47 -0.28
N GLY A 219 5.50 0.65 -0.52
CA GLY A 219 6.41 0.16 0.51
C GLY A 219 7.50 1.14 0.90
N HIS A 220 7.53 2.32 0.29
CA HIS A 220 8.50 3.37 0.55
C HIS A 220 9.97 2.91 0.40
N CYS A 221 10.26 1.92 -0.45
CA CYS A 221 11.59 1.33 -0.53
C CYS A 221 12.67 2.41 -0.79
N MET A 222 12.36 3.33 -1.68
CA MET A 222 13.26 4.42 -2.07
C MET A 222 13.44 5.48 -0.97
N LEU A 223 12.56 5.54 0.03
CA LEU A 223 12.70 6.44 1.17
C LEU A 223 13.97 6.16 1.95
N CYS A 224 14.37 4.90 2.10
CA CYS A 224 15.60 4.50 2.77
C CYS A 224 16.74 4.30 1.76
N HIS A 225 16.47 3.66 0.63
CA HIS A 225 17.49 3.18 -0.29
C HIS A 225 18.00 4.19 -1.34
N THR A 226 17.63 5.46 -1.28
CA THR A 226 18.13 6.48 -2.23
C THR A 226 18.98 7.49 -1.47
N PRO A 227 20.27 7.76 -1.71
CA PRO A 227 21.09 8.66 -0.90
C PRO A 227 20.57 10.10 -0.86
N ALA A 228 21.15 10.91 0.04
CA ALA A 228 20.95 12.34 0.02
C ALA A 228 21.71 13.00 -1.14
N GLY A 229 21.10 14.01 -1.76
CA GLY A 229 21.73 14.93 -2.69
C GLY A 229 22.43 16.08 -1.96
N ALA A 230 22.93 17.04 -2.72
CA ALA A 230 23.68 18.19 -2.19
C ALA A 230 22.84 19.09 -1.27
N ASP A 231 21.51 19.07 -1.39
CA ASP A 231 20.58 19.83 -0.55
C ASP A 231 20.17 19.07 0.73
N GLY A 232 20.75 17.90 0.98
CA GLY A 232 20.43 17.03 2.11
C GLY A 232 19.12 16.24 1.97
N LYS A 233 18.35 16.46 0.91
CA LYS A 233 17.14 15.68 0.61
C LYS A 233 17.47 14.46 -0.23
N ARG A 234 16.52 13.54 -0.38
CA ARG A 234 16.70 12.37 -1.24
C ARG A 234 16.89 12.76 -2.69
N ASP A 235 17.94 12.23 -3.30
CA ASP A 235 18.20 12.39 -4.73
C ASP A 235 17.47 11.31 -5.54
N TYR A 236 16.14 11.41 -5.57
CA TYR A 236 15.29 10.52 -6.36
C TYR A 236 15.50 10.66 -7.87
N ALA A 237 16.05 11.80 -8.32
CA ALA A 237 16.19 12.10 -9.74
C ALA A 237 17.43 11.44 -10.36
N HIS A 238 18.54 11.37 -9.62
CA HIS A 238 19.81 10.91 -10.16
C HIS A 238 20.38 9.68 -9.49
N ARG A 239 19.91 9.35 -8.27
CA ARG A 239 20.50 8.28 -7.45
C ARG A 239 19.47 7.32 -6.86
N LEU A 240 18.31 7.18 -7.51
CA LEU A 240 17.23 6.31 -7.06
C LEU A 240 17.73 4.89 -6.73
N GLY A 241 17.56 4.44 -5.49
CA GLY A 241 17.95 3.09 -5.06
C GLY A 241 19.45 2.88 -4.81
N ALA A 242 20.31 3.89 -4.97
CA ALA A 242 21.76 3.75 -4.87
C ALA A 242 22.32 3.54 -3.45
N GLY A 243 21.48 3.55 -2.41
CA GLY A 243 21.87 3.35 -1.01
C GLY A 243 22.70 4.50 -0.43
N GLY A 244 23.05 4.38 0.85
CA GLY A 244 23.96 5.29 1.55
C GLY A 244 23.28 6.33 2.42
N PHE A 245 22.02 6.12 2.82
CA PHE A 245 21.43 7.02 3.82
C PHE A 245 21.56 6.51 5.23
N PRO A 246 21.80 7.40 6.19
CA PRO A 246 21.68 7.08 7.61
C PRO A 246 20.25 6.67 7.95
N VAL A 247 20.09 5.45 8.45
CA VAL A 247 18.85 5.00 9.08
C VAL A 247 19.16 4.79 10.55
N GLU A 248 18.78 5.79 11.34
CA GLU A 248 19.10 5.89 12.76
C GLU A 248 17.86 5.60 13.60
N THR A 249 18.01 4.67 14.54
CA THR A 249 17.08 4.48 15.66
C THR A 249 17.87 4.60 16.96
N ALA A 250 17.20 4.51 18.11
CA ALA A 250 17.87 4.49 19.40
C ALA A 250 18.93 3.36 19.54
N THR A 251 18.79 2.27 18.78
CA THR A 251 19.59 1.05 18.92
C THR A 251 20.36 0.66 17.65
N VAL A 252 20.10 1.32 16.51
CA VAL A 252 20.71 0.98 15.23
C VAL A 252 21.17 2.25 14.53
N ASN A 253 22.42 2.24 14.08
CA ASN A 253 22.98 3.26 13.21
C ASN A 253 23.65 2.55 12.03
N ARG A 254 23.02 2.62 10.85
CA ARG A 254 23.42 1.92 9.63
C ARG A 254 23.16 2.78 8.41
N LEU A 255 23.92 2.56 7.35
CA LEU A 255 23.60 3.10 6.05
C LEU A 255 22.74 2.11 5.26
N SER A 256 21.72 2.61 4.56
CA SER A 256 20.90 1.76 3.67
C SER A 256 21.72 1.19 2.51
N ALA A 257 21.48 -0.07 2.14
CA ALA A 257 22.20 -0.71 1.04
C ALA A 257 21.84 -0.12 -0.33
N ASN A 258 22.75 -0.26 -1.30
CA ASN A 258 22.46 -0.04 -2.71
C ASN A 258 21.65 -1.23 -3.25
N ILE A 259 20.45 -0.95 -3.79
CA ILE A 259 19.54 -1.97 -4.33
C ILE A 259 19.29 -1.78 -5.82
N THR A 260 20.14 -1.00 -6.50
CA THR A 260 20.17 -0.94 -7.96
C THR A 260 20.73 -2.26 -8.53
N PRO A 261 20.51 -2.57 -9.81
CA PRO A 261 21.06 -3.77 -10.45
C PRO A 261 22.55 -3.63 -10.79
N ASP A 262 23.29 -2.71 -10.16
CA ASP A 262 24.74 -2.66 -10.28
C ASP A 262 25.36 -3.97 -9.75
N PRO A 263 26.20 -4.66 -10.54
CA PRO A 263 26.71 -5.98 -10.18
C PRO A 263 27.83 -5.97 -9.12
N LYS A 264 28.44 -4.80 -8.84
CA LYS A 264 29.58 -4.71 -7.91
C LYS A 264 29.17 -4.27 -6.52
N THR A 265 28.27 -3.29 -6.46
CA THR A 265 27.92 -2.56 -5.23
C THR A 265 26.44 -2.65 -4.90
N GLY A 266 25.59 -3.06 -5.86
CA GLY A 266 24.17 -3.28 -5.70
C GLY A 266 23.79 -4.77 -5.67
N ILE A 267 22.55 -5.06 -6.05
CA ILE A 267 21.97 -6.41 -6.09
C ILE A 267 22.07 -7.07 -7.47
N GLY A 268 22.85 -6.49 -8.39
CA GLY A 268 22.96 -6.96 -9.78
C GLY A 268 23.45 -8.41 -9.91
N ALA A 269 24.33 -8.85 -9.01
CA ALA A 269 24.88 -10.20 -8.99
C ALA A 269 24.01 -11.22 -8.23
N TRP A 270 23.01 -10.76 -7.46
CA TRP A 270 22.12 -11.64 -6.71
C TRP A 270 21.14 -12.28 -7.68
N SER A 271 20.69 -13.50 -7.40
CA SER A 271 19.57 -14.17 -8.05
C SER A 271 18.24 -13.60 -7.58
N ASP A 272 17.17 -13.81 -8.35
CA ASP A 272 15.82 -13.37 -7.96
C ASP A 272 15.34 -14.04 -6.65
N ALA A 273 15.79 -15.28 -6.40
CA ALA A 273 15.52 -16.00 -5.16
C ALA A 273 16.22 -15.35 -3.96
N GLU A 274 17.47 -14.91 -4.12
CA GLU A 274 18.21 -14.20 -3.07
C GLU A 274 17.60 -12.82 -2.79
N ILE A 275 17.18 -12.08 -3.82
CA ILE A 275 16.46 -10.81 -3.63
C ILE A 275 15.14 -11.05 -2.90
N THR A 276 14.40 -12.10 -3.28
CA THR A 276 13.16 -12.46 -2.60
C THR A 276 13.41 -12.83 -1.15
N ALA A 277 14.42 -13.64 -0.85
CA ALA A 277 14.79 -14.01 0.52
C ALA A 277 15.24 -12.80 1.36
N ALA A 278 15.90 -11.82 0.76
CA ALA A 278 16.22 -10.56 1.41
C ALA A 278 14.95 -9.78 1.76
N LEU A 279 13.97 -9.73 0.84
CA LEU A 279 12.69 -9.08 1.06
C LEU A 279 11.85 -9.76 2.15
N THR A 280 11.73 -11.09 2.13
CA THR A 280 10.76 -11.84 2.96
C THR A 280 11.36 -12.46 4.22
N HIS A 281 12.66 -12.73 4.24
CA HIS A 281 13.30 -13.42 5.38
C HIS A 281 14.39 -12.56 6.03
N GLY A 282 14.69 -11.40 5.45
CA GLY A 282 15.78 -10.57 5.94
C GLY A 282 17.14 -11.26 5.82
N ILE A 283 17.36 -12.05 4.75
CA ILE A 283 18.63 -12.77 4.53
C ILE A 283 19.29 -12.24 3.26
N ALA A 284 20.49 -11.68 3.39
CA ALA A 284 21.29 -11.24 2.25
C ALA A 284 21.86 -12.44 1.45
N ALA A 285 22.36 -12.20 0.23
CA ALA A 285 22.93 -13.27 -0.61
C ALA A 285 24.13 -14.00 0.03
N ASP A 286 24.88 -13.35 0.91
CA ASP A 286 25.98 -13.97 1.67
C ASP A 286 25.50 -14.77 2.91
N GLY A 287 24.18 -14.86 3.12
CA GLY A 287 23.56 -15.52 4.26
C GLY A 287 23.49 -14.67 5.53
N SER A 288 23.99 -13.43 5.52
CA SER A 288 23.91 -12.54 6.68
C SER A 288 22.50 -12.03 6.92
N ALA A 289 22.16 -11.78 8.19
CA ALA A 289 20.87 -11.24 8.58
C ALA A 289 20.81 -9.72 8.35
N LEU A 290 19.74 -9.26 7.71
CA LEU A 290 19.41 -7.86 7.52
C LEU A 290 18.86 -7.25 8.81
N SER A 291 19.06 -5.94 8.97
CA SER A 291 18.44 -5.19 10.06
C SER A 291 16.91 -5.26 9.97
N ALA A 292 16.25 -5.49 11.10
CA ALA A 292 14.80 -5.44 11.23
C ALA A 292 14.18 -4.03 11.04
N ILE A 293 15.00 -2.99 10.79
CA ILE A 293 14.48 -1.72 10.27
C ILE A 293 13.89 -1.90 8.88
N MET A 294 14.51 -2.76 8.07
CA MET A 294 13.90 -3.22 6.83
C MET A 294 12.67 -4.05 7.24
N PRO A 295 11.46 -3.73 6.76
CA PRO A 295 10.21 -4.31 7.27
C PRO A 295 9.95 -5.73 6.73
N TRP A 296 10.98 -6.57 6.60
CA TRP A 296 10.85 -7.95 6.11
C TRP A 296 9.80 -8.80 6.86
N PRO A 297 9.52 -8.64 8.17
CA PRO A 297 8.45 -9.40 8.82
C PRO A 297 7.03 -9.06 8.35
N TYR A 298 6.85 -7.97 7.59
CA TYR A 298 5.59 -7.65 6.92
C TYR A 298 5.60 -8.14 5.47
N LEU A 299 6.78 -8.21 4.84
CA LEU A 299 6.92 -8.58 3.43
C LEU A 299 6.89 -10.10 3.22
N ASP A 300 7.05 -10.91 4.27
CA ASP A 300 7.04 -12.37 4.23
C ASP A 300 5.68 -12.98 3.84
N HIS A 301 4.61 -12.20 3.95
CA HIS A 301 3.25 -12.56 3.55
C HIS A 301 2.83 -11.98 2.19
N MET A 302 3.75 -11.36 1.44
CA MET A 302 3.44 -10.88 0.10
C MET A 302 3.17 -12.03 -0.87
N GLU A 303 2.24 -11.80 -1.80
CA GLU A 303 1.93 -12.79 -2.83
C GLU A 303 3.15 -13.02 -3.74
N PRO A 304 3.42 -14.27 -4.18
CA PRO A 304 4.56 -14.57 -5.05
C PRO A 304 4.58 -13.74 -6.35
N GLU A 305 3.42 -13.43 -6.91
CA GLU A 305 3.25 -12.59 -8.10
C GLU A 305 3.73 -11.15 -7.85
N ASP A 306 3.42 -10.62 -6.68
CA ASP A 306 3.76 -9.25 -6.27
C ASP A 306 5.27 -9.14 -5.95
N LEU A 307 5.86 -10.17 -5.34
CA LEU A 307 7.31 -10.28 -5.16
C LEU A 307 8.04 -10.34 -6.51
N ARG A 308 7.53 -11.10 -7.49
CA ARG A 308 8.09 -11.10 -8.85
C ARG A 308 7.98 -9.73 -9.51
N ALA A 309 6.89 -8.99 -9.28
CA ALA A 309 6.73 -7.62 -9.76
C ALA A 309 7.77 -6.67 -9.15
N LEU A 310 7.97 -6.71 -7.82
CA LEU A 310 9.00 -5.95 -7.14
C LEU A 310 10.40 -6.26 -7.67
N VAL A 311 10.74 -7.55 -7.80
CA VAL A 311 12.05 -7.96 -8.33
C VAL A 311 12.23 -7.47 -9.77
N ALA A 312 11.24 -7.65 -10.64
CA ALA A 312 11.31 -7.16 -12.02
C ALA A 312 11.51 -5.63 -12.09
N TRP A 313 10.85 -4.88 -11.23
CA TRP A 313 11.05 -3.44 -11.14
C TRP A 313 12.46 -3.08 -10.64
N LEU A 314 12.95 -3.72 -9.58
CA LEU A 314 14.32 -3.50 -9.09
C LEU A 314 15.36 -3.78 -10.18
N ARG A 315 15.18 -4.85 -10.97
CA ARG A 315 16.03 -5.18 -12.12
C ARG A 315 15.96 -4.14 -13.24
N SER A 316 14.85 -3.41 -13.35
CA SER A 316 14.65 -2.38 -14.38
C SER A 316 15.28 -1.03 -14.04
N LEU A 317 15.71 -0.82 -12.80
CA LEU A 317 16.35 0.44 -12.38
C LEU A 317 17.68 0.64 -13.12
N PRO A 318 18.11 1.90 -13.36
CA PRO A 318 19.47 2.17 -13.80
C PRO A 318 20.49 1.59 -12.80
N PRO A 319 21.50 0.84 -13.24
CA PRO A 319 22.58 0.40 -12.36
C PRO A 319 23.43 1.61 -11.95
N ILE A 320 23.67 1.77 -10.65
CA ILE A 320 24.48 2.86 -10.12
C ILE A 320 25.55 2.27 -9.20
N GLU A 321 26.82 2.42 -9.57
CA GLU A 321 27.95 2.02 -8.73
C GLU A 321 28.04 2.97 -7.52
N ASN A 322 27.78 2.45 -6.33
CA ASN A 322 27.89 3.18 -5.06
C ASN A 322 28.16 2.20 -3.91
N ALA A 323 29.42 2.09 -3.51
CA ALA A 323 29.80 1.26 -2.37
C ALA A 323 29.37 1.93 -1.06
N VAL A 324 28.46 1.28 -0.32
CA VAL A 324 28.01 1.72 1.00
C VAL A 324 28.80 0.97 2.07
N VAL A 325 29.63 1.68 2.82
CA VAL A 325 30.45 1.12 3.91
C VAL A 325 29.74 1.39 5.24
N GLN A 326 29.45 0.33 6.00
CA GLN A 326 28.75 0.38 7.30
C GLN A 326 29.62 0.89 8.45
#